data_AF-A0A4P6FF05-F1
#
_entry.id   AF-A0A4P6FF05-F1
#
_cell.length_a   1.000
_cell.length_b   1.000
_cell.length_c   1.000
_cell.angle_alpha   90.00
_cell.angle_beta   90.00
_cell.angle_gamma   90.00
#
_symmetry.space_group_name_H-M   'P 1'
#
loop_
_entity.id
_entity.type
_entity.pdbx_description
1 polymer ?
#
loop_
_entity_poly.entity_id
_entity_poly.type
_entity_poly.pdbx_seq_one_letter_code
_entity_poly.pdbx_strand_id
1 'polypeptide(L)'
;MTSCAGALVIVVLAVIGWNAVIRTVVLAPIVQALGAFLVVWVPLLAAIALAARAARRGGTPFIARPFFRPIDVLWGAGVGFLARGAAAGIEIAITGRMSGTGALIEPEPSTVWLVFIVAPLIVGPVIEETFFRGTLLPAVRGAALANGARPTTSAAVAVAVSALLFALLHTLDATSPTLAFVAGASSFVFGLGASLLTVFTGRLGGAIIAHVVFNGLLVALVLG
;
A
#
# COMPACT_ATOMS: atom_id res chain seq x y z
N MET A 1 5.34 13.58 -11.94
CA MET A 1 5.04 12.25 -12.52
C MET A 1 6.29 11.41 -12.75
N THR A 2 7.36 11.95 -13.33
CA THR A 2 8.61 11.22 -13.63
C THR A 2 9.23 10.54 -12.39
N SER A 3 9.24 11.21 -11.23
CA SER A 3 9.73 10.64 -9.98
C SER A 3 8.91 9.44 -9.47
N CYS A 4 7.57 9.48 -9.59
CA CYS A 4 6.71 8.39 -9.14
C CYS A 4 6.84 7.17 -10.05
N ALA A 5 6.85 7.38 -11.38
CA ALA A 5 7.02 6.30 -12.35
C ALA A 5 8.40 5.63 -12.19
N GLY A 6 9.46 6.43 -12.10
CA GLY A 6 10.81 5.92 -11.87
C GLY A 6 10.93 5.13 -10.56
N ALA A 7 10.31 5.62 -9.48
CA ALA A 7 10.28 4.90 -8.21
C ALA A 7 9.57 3.55 -8.31
N LEU A 8 8.41 3.48 -8.97
CA LEU A 8 7.70 2.21 -9.17
C LEU A 8 8.53 1.21 -9.99
N VAL A 9 9.20 1.66 -11.05
CA VAL A 9 10.12 0.80 -11.82
C VAL A 9 11.24 0.29 -10.93
N ILE A 10 11.85 1.15 -10.10
CA ILE A 10 12.90 0.75 -9.16
C ILE A 10 12.37 -0.26 -8.15
N VAL A 11 11.16 -0.06 -7.58
CA VAL A 11 10.54 -1.03 -6.65
C VAL A 11 10.37 -2.38 -7.34
N VAL A 12 9.79 -2.42 -8.54
CA VAL A 12 9.57 -3.67 -9.28
C VAL A 12 10.90 -4.41 -9.49
N LEU A 13 11.93 -3.71 -9.97
CA LEU A 13 13.25 -4.31 -10.19
C LEU A 13 13.91 -4.76 -8.89
N ALA A 14 13.78 -3.99 -7.81
CA ALA A 14 14.37 -4.30 -6.51
C ALA A 14 13.69 -5.51 -5.86
N VAL A 15 12.36 -5.63 -5.97
CA VAL A 15 11.60 -6.81 -5.49
C VAL A 15 11.97 -8.05 -6.28
N ILE A 16 12.03 -7.97 -7.62
CA ILE A 16 12.47 -9.10 -8.46
C ILE A 16 13.91 -9.52 -8.10
N GLY A 17 14.81 -8.55 -7.95
CA GLY A 17 16.20 -8.80 -7.56
C GLY A 17 16.31 -9.44 -6.17
N TRP A 18 15.56 -8.94 -5.19
CA TRP A 18 15.53 -9.51 -3.85
C TRP A 18 15.00 -10.94 -3.84
N ASN A 19 13.91 -11.19 -4.58
CA ASN A 19 13.35 -12.52 -4.74
C ASN A 19 14.33 -13.50 -5.40
N ALA A 20 15.21 -13.04 -6.29
CA ALA A 20 16.30 -13.86 -6.83
C ALA A 20 17.38 -14.16 -5.78
N VAL A 21 17.75 -13.19 -4.95
CA VAL A 21 18.74 -13.36 -3.87
C VAL A 21 18.26 -14.36 -2.83
N ILE A 22 17.05 -14.22 -2.30
CA ILE A 22 16.54 -15.15 -1.26
C ILE A 22 16.37 -16.59 -1.74
N ARG A 23 16.22 -16.79 -3.07
CA ARG A 23 16.15 -18.13 -3.68
C ARG A 23 17.53 -18.77 -3.92
N THR A 24 18.60 -17.98 -3.91
CA THR A 24 19.95 -18.44 -4.25
C THR A 24 20.90 -18.41 -3.07
N VAL A 25 20.61 -17.59 -2.05
CA VAL A 25 21.46 -17.40 -0.87
C VAL A 25 20.66 -17.73 0.38
N VAL A 26 21.23 -18.57 1.25
CA VAL A 26 20.65 -18.85 2.56
C VAL A 26 20.89 -17.65 3.48
N LEU A 27 19.84 -16.88 3.72
CA LEU A 27 19.86 -15.72 4.62
C LEU A 27 19.08 -16.02 5.90
N ALA A 28 19.48 -15.40 7.01
CA ALA A 28 18.70 -15.46 8.24
C ALA A 28 17.28 -14.89 8.00
N PRO A 29 16.22 -15.46 8.60
CA PRO A 29 14.82 -15.04 8.36
C PRO A 29 14.59 -13.54 8.57
N ILE A 30 15.22 -12.97 9.59
CA ILE A 30 15.15 -11.52 9.87
C ILE A 30 15.71 -10.67 8.74
N VAL A 31 16.79 -11.12 8.09
CA VAL A 31 17.39 -10.41 6.95
C VAL A 31 16.49 -10.51 5.74
N GLN A 32 15.88 -11.68 5.50
CA GLN A 32 14.90 -11.86 4.42
C GLN A 32 13.71 -10.89 4.56
N ALA A 33 13.14 -10.81 5.77
CA ALA A 33 12.00 -9.95 6.07
C ALA A 33 12.35 -8.46 6.00
N LEU A 34 13.46 -8.04 6.61
CA LEU A 34 13.89 -6.64 6.55
C LEU A 34 14.20 -6.20 5.11
N GLY A 35 14.87 -7.05 4.33
CA GLY A 35 15.15 -6.77 2.93
C GLY A 35 13.88 -6.60 2.12
N ALA A 36 12.86 -7.45 2.32
CA ALA A 36 11.57 -7.34 1.63
C ALA A 36 10.88 -6.00 1.89
N PHE A 37 10.91 -5.49 3.12
CA PHE A 37 10.39 -4.15 3.42
C PHE A 37 11.24 -3.04 2.78
N LEU A 38 12.56 -3.12 2.92
CA LEU A 38 13.47 -2.04 2.48
C LEU A 38 13.49 -1.86 0.97
N VAL A 39 13.42 -2.95 0.18
CA VAL A 39 13.41 -2.86 -1.29
C VAL A 39 12.17 -2.15 -1.84
N VAL A 40 11.07 -2.14 -1.06
CA VAL A 40 9.88 -1.35 -1.37
C VAL A 40 10.00 0.06 -0.79
N TRP A 41 10.27 0.18 0.51
CA TRP A 41 10.16 1.46 1.21
C TRP A 41 11.22 2.48 0.81
N VAL A 42 12.46 2.06 0.56
CA VAL A 42 13.55 3.00 0.23
C VAL A 42 13.26 3.75 -1.08
N PRO A 43 12.91 3.09 -2.20
CA PRO A 43 12.51 3.80 -3.42
C PRO A 43 11.28 4.70 -3.24
N LEU A 44 10.27 4.27 -2.48
CA LEU A 44 9.07 5.07 -2.23
C LEU A 44 9.40 6.33 -1.42
N LEU A 45 10.18 6.21 -0.35
CA LEU A 45 10.65 7.33 0.47
C LEU A 45 11.48 8.33 -0.34
N ALA A 46 12.37 7.83 -1.21
CA ALA A 46 13.14 8.68 -2.12
C ALA A 46 12.21 9.48 -3.05
N ALA A 47 11.18 8.84 -3.60
CA ALA A 47 10.19 9.49 -4.47
C ALA A 47 9.37 10.56 -3.73
N ILE A 48 8.94 10.25 -2.50
CA ILE A 48 8.23 11.19 -1.61
C ILE A 48 9.13 12.41 -1.35
N ALA A 49 10.40 12.19 -0.98
CA ALA A 49 11.34 13.27 -0.69
C ALA A 49 11.60 14.16 -1.90
N LEU A 50 11.78 13.57 -3.09
CA LEU A 50 11.96 14.31 -4.34
C LEU A 50 10.70 15.12 -4.71
N ALA A 51 9.52 14.54 -4.55
CA ALA A 51 8.25 15.22 -4.80
C ALA A 51 8.03 16.38 -3.82
N ALA A 52 8.30 16.18 -2.52
CA ALA A 52 8.23 17.23 -1.51
C ALA A 52 9.22 18.37 -1.81
N ARG A 53 10.43 18.05 -2.25
CA ARG A 53 11.43 19.05 -2.65
C ARG A 53 10.99 19.83 -3.89
N ALA A 54 10.39 19.17 -4.87
CA ALA A 54 9.85 19.83 -6.07
C ALA A 54 8.67 20.75 -5.73
N ALA A 55 7.75 20.31 -4.88
CA ALA A 55 6.61 21.12 -4.43
C ALA A 55 7.05 22.39 -3.69
N ARG A 56 8.07 22.31 -2.82
CA ARG A 56 8.65 23.48 -2.12
C ARG A 56 9.26 24.52 -3.08
N ARG A 57 9.64 24.11 -4.28
CA ARG A 57 10.22 24.98 -5.33
C ARG A 57 9.16 25.53 -6.29
N GLY A 58 7.87 25.45 -5.94
CA GLY A 58 6.77 25.89 -6.80
C GLY A 58 6.34 24.87 -7.85
N GLY A 59 6.79 23.61 -7.74
CA GLY A 59 6.34 22.51 -8.60
C GLY A 59 4.92 22.05 -8.31
N THR A 60 4.47 21.01 -9.04
CA THR A 60 3.13 20.40 -8.93
C THR A 60 2.68 20.11 -7.48
N PRO A 61 1.37 20.15 -7.19
CA PRO A 61 0.87 19.98 -5.83
C PRO A 61 1.13 18.56 -5.29
N PHE A 62 2.04 18.45 -4.33
CA PHE A 62 2.08 17.38 -3.34
C PHE A 62 0.89 17.56 -2.40
N ILE A 63 0.14 16.51 -2.03
CA ILE A 63 -0.85 16.66 -0.95
C ILE A 63 -0.06 16.78 0.36
N ALA A 64 0.30 18.01 0.67
CA ALA A 64 0.94 18.42 1.92
C ALA A 64 -0.08 18.62 3.05
N ARG A 65 -1.26 18.00 3.00
CA ARG A 65 -2.26 18.11 4.07
C ARG A 65 -2.29 16.83 4.91
N PRO A 66 -1.29 16.59 5.78
CA PRO A 66 -1.29 15.48 6.74
C PRO A 66 -2.28 15.71 7.89
N PHE A 67 -3.29 16.58 7.74
CA PHE A 67 -4.18 16.94 8.83
C PHE A 67 -5.11 15.79 9.16
N PHE A 68 -4.62 14.95 10.06
CA PHE A 68 -5.42 14.02 10.82
C PHE A 68 -6.52 14.81 11.54
N ARG A 69 -7.77 14.36 11.41
CA ARG A 69 -8.87 14.79 12.27
C ARG A 69 -9.45 13.56 12.96
N PRO A 70 -10.06 13.69 14.14
CA PRO A 70 -10.70 12.56 14.82
C PRO A 70 -11.70 11.79 13.93
N ILE A 71 -12.42 12.49 13.05
CA ILE A 71 -13.35 11.85 12.10
C ILE A 71 -12.66 10.92 11.09
N ASP A 72 -11.36 11.07 10.86
CA ASP A 72 -10.60 10.16 10.00
C ASP A 72 -10.50 8.77 10.62
N VAL A 73 -10.55 8.65 11.95
CA VAL A 73 -10.61 7.35 12.64
C VAL A 73 -11.86 6.60 12.21
N LEU A 74 -13.02 7.28 12.23
CA LEU A 74 -14.29 6.67 11.84
C LEU A 74 -14.29 6.25 10.37
N TRP A 75 -13.92 7.15 9.46
CA TRP A 75 -13.92 6.86 8.03
C TRP A 75 -12.88 5.81 7.65
N GLY A 76 -11.67 5.95 8.21
CA GLY A 76 -10.57 5.02 7.98
C GLY A 76 -10.92 3.62 8.48
N ALA A 77 -11.39 3.50 9.73
CA ALA A 77 -11.81 2.22 10.27
C ALA A 77 -12.94 1.59 9.43
N GLY A 78 -13.98 2.35 9.09
CA GLY A 78 -15.07 1.86 8.25
C GLY A 78 -14.59 1.32 6.90
N VAL A 79 -13.75 2.07 6.19
CA VAL A 79 -13.17 1.62 4.91
C VAL A 79 -12.26 0.40 5.10
N GLY A 80 -11.44 0.39 6.16
CA GLY A 80 -10.56 -0.74 6.47
C GLY A 80 -11.32 -2.03 6.75
N PHE A 81 -12.38 -1.98 7.57
CA PHE A 81 -13.25 -3.12 7.85
C PHE A 81 -13.95 -3.63 6.59
N LEU A 82 -14.54 -2.73 5.80
CA LEU A 82 -15.22 -3.11 4.55
C LEU A 82 -14.26 -3.73 3.54
N ALA A 83 -13.08 -3.12 3.34
CA ALA A 83 -12.06 -3.65 2.46
C ALA A 83 -11.56 -5.02 2.92
N ARG A 84 -11.37 -5.22 4.23
CA ARG A 84 -10.95 -6.52 4.77
C ARG A 84 -12.03 -7.59 4.62
N GLY A 85 -13.29 -7.25 4.88
CA GLY A 85 -14.41 -8.15 4.63
C GLY A 85 -14.50 -8.57 3.15
N ALA A 86 -14.33 -7.61 2.24
CA ALA A 86 -14.27 -7.89 0.81
C ALA A 86 -13.06 -8.78 0.43
N ALA A 87 -11.87 -8.50 0.97
CA ALA A 87 -10.68 -9.30 0.75
C ALA A 87 -10.86 -10.75 1.24
N ALA A 88 -11.47 -10.93 2.42
CA ALA A 88 -11.80 -12.26 2.95
C ALA A 88 -12.83 -12.99 2.05
N GLY A 89 -13.83 -12.27 1.54
CA GLY A 89 -14.79 -12.83 0.57
C GLY A 89 -14.13 -13.25 -0.74
N ILE A 90 -13.21 -12.44 -1.27
CA ILE A 90 -12.39 -12.76 -2.46
C ILE A 90 -11.58 -14.03 -2.20
N GLU A 91 -10.88 -14.09 -1.07
CA GLU A 91 -10.06 -15.24 -0.69
C GLU A 91 -10.87 -16.52 -0.59
N ILE A 92 -12.03 -16.48 0.09
CA ILE A 92 -12.94 -17.63 0.20
C ILE A 92 -13.45 -18.06 -1.17
N ALA A 93 -13.88 -17.12 -2.01
CA ALA A 93 -14.43 -17.44 -3.32
C ALA A 93 -13.41 -18.14 -4.24
N ILE A 94 -12.13 -17.81 -4.11
CA ILE A 94 -11.06 -18.33 -4.96
C ILE A 94 -10.41 -19.60 -4.38
N THR A 95 -10.20 -19.63 -3.07
CA THR A 95 -9.40 -20.67 -2.40
C THR A 95 -10.24 -21.66 -1.58
N GLY A 96 -11.51 -21.32 -1.32
CA GLY A 96 -12.38 -22.07 -0.41
C GLY A 96 -12.00 -21.95 1.06
N ARG A 97 -11.06 -21.06 1.41
CA ARG A 97 -10.50 -20.90 2.77
C ARG A 97 -10.35 -19.42 3.10
N MET A 98 -10.13 -19.11 4.39
CA MET A 98 -9.78 -17.78 4.87
C MET A 98 -8.40 -17.83 5.53
N SER A 99 -7.56 -16.81 5.32
CA SER A 99 -6.32 -16.64 6.08
C SER A 99 -6.59 -16.70 7.58
N GLY A 100 -5.83 -17.54 8.31
CA GLY A 100 -6.03 -17.79 9.74
C GLY A 100 -6.73 -19.11 10.08
N THR A 101 -7.39 -19.78 9.13
CA THR A 101 -7.99 -21.09 9.38
C THR A 101 -6.92 -22.19 9.43
N GLY A 102 -6.38 -22.47 10.62
CA GLY A 102 -5.58 -23.67 10.90
C GLY A 102 -4.05 -23.53 10.92
N ALA A 103 -3.50 -22.32 10.79
CA ALA A 103 -2.07 -22.07 10.94
C ALA A 103 -1.81 -21.16 12.14
N LEU A 104 -1.54 -21.75 13.31
CA LEU A 104 -0.98 -21.02 14.44
C LEU A 104 0.51 -20.80 14.14
N ILE A 105 0.88 -19.56 13.86
CA ILE A 105 2.30 -19.17 13.84
C ILE A 105 2.69 -18.93 15.29
N GLU A 106 3.50 -19.81 15.89
CA GLU A 106 4.13 -19.57 17.19
C GLU A 106 5.36 -18.68 16.98
N PRO A 107 5.29 -17.38 17.29
CA PRO A 107 6.35 -16.45 16.91
C PRO A 107 7.46 -16.43 17.98
N GLU A 108 8.74 -16.41 17.58
CA GLU A 108 9.87 -16.24 18.52
C GLU A 108 9.87 -14.82 19.13
N PRO A 109 9.78 -14.64 20.46
CA PRO A 109 9.39 -13.36 21.07
C PRO A 109 10.28 -12.15 20.76
N SER A 110 11.57 -12.35 20.48
CA SER A 110 12.55 -11.26 20.46
C SER A 110 12.56 -10.43 19.16
N THR A 111 12.17 -11.03 18.02
CA THR A 111 12.15 -10.35 16.70
C THR A 111 10.77 -10.15 16.10
N VAL A 112 9.73 -10.73 16.71
CA VAL A 112 8.38 -10.77 16.14
C VAL A 112 7.68 -9.42 16.13
N TRP A 113 7.83 -8.63 17.20
CA TRP A 113 7.10 -7.38 17.33
C TRP A 113 7.50 -6.36 16.25
N LEU A 114 8.77 -6.34 15.83
CA LEU A 114 9.24 -5.39 14.83
C LEU A 114 8.80 -5.79 13.42
N VAL A 115 8.99 -7.06 13.06
CA VAL A 115 8.73 -7.58 11.71
C VAL A 115 7.25 -7.81 11.43
N PHE A 116 6.50 -8.34 12.39
CA PHE A 116 5.11 -8.74 12.18
C PHE A 116 4.09 -7.73 12.69
N ILE A 117 4.51 -6.77 13.52
CA ILE A 117 3.60 -5.78 14.10
C ILE A 117 3.95 -4.38 13.62
N VAL A 118 5.07 -3.82 14.04
CA VAL A 118 5.36 -2.39 13.78
C VAL A 118 5.57 -2.10 12.30
N ALA A 119 6.35 -2.94 11.61
CA ALA A 119 6.62 -2.77 10.18
C ALA A 119 5.35 -2.79 9.31
N PRO A 120 4.50 -3.83 9.34
CA PRO A 120 3.33 -3.93 8.46
C PRO A 120 2.10 -3.16 8.97
N LEU A 121 1.94 -2.90 10.27
CA LEU A 121 0.79 -2.15 10.76
C LEU A 121 0.99 -0.63 10.77
N ILE A 122 2.23 -0.15 10.89
CA ILE A 122 2.47 1.29 11.07
C ILE A 122 3.36 1.83 9.97
N VAL A 123 4.58 1.30 9.84
CA VAL A 123 5.59 1.90 8.95
C VAL A 123 5.17 1.76 7.48
N GLY A 124 4.80 0.55 7.05
CA GLY A 124 4.32 0.26 5.70
C GLY A 124 3.13 1.15 5.31
N PRO A 125 2.00 1.10 6.06
CA PRO A 125 0.84 1.96 5.82
C PRO A 125 1.18 3.45 5.70
N VAL A 126 2.02 3.99 6.57
CA VAL A 126 2.40 5.41 6.50
C VAL A 126 3.18 5.71 5.22
N ILE A 127 4.19 4.90 4.89
CA ILE A 127 5.04 5.13 3.71
C ILE A 127 4.23 4.95 2.43
N GLU A 128 3.50 3.85 2.33
CA GLU A 128 2.74 3.49 1.14
C GLU A 128 1.61 4.48 0.88
N GLU A 129 0.82 4.84 1.88
CA GLU A 129 -0.24 5.83 1.67
C GLU A 129 0.33 7.21 1.35
N THR A 130 1.43 7.62 1.99
CA THR A 130 2.10 8.89 1.65
C THR A 130 2.59 8.91 0.20
N PHE A 131 3.08 7.77 -0.30
CA PHE A 131 3.46 7.65 -1.70
C PHE A 131 2.21 7.63 -2.61
N PHE A 132 1.33 6.65 -2.46
CA PHE A 132 0.21 6.42 -3.38
C PHE A 132 -0.80 7.57 -3.34
N ARG A 133 -1.25 7.96 -2.14
CA ARG A 133 -2.34 8.92 -1.96
C ARG A 133 -1.80 10.34 -1.79
N GLY A 134 -0.65 10.49 -1.14
CA GLY A 134 -0.01 11.80 -0.95
C GLY A 134 0.77 12.33 -2.16
N THR A 135 1.32 11.43 -2.99
CA THR A 135 2.27 11.80 -4.05
C THR A 135 1.82 11.41 -5.46
N LEU A 136 1.51 10.13 -5.68
CA LEU A 136 1.15 9.60 -7.00
C LEU A 136 -0.22 10.10 -7.45
N LEU A 137 -1.27 9.92 -6.63
CA LEU A 137 -2.64 10.32 -6.97
C LEU A 137 -2.72 11.80 -7.38
N PRO A 138 -2.15 12.77 -6.63
CA PRO A 138 -2.14 14.18 -7.04
C PRO A 138 -1.34 14.43 -8.30
N ALA A 139 -0.22 13.73 -8.50
CA ALA A 139 0.59 13.86 -9.71
C ALA A 139 -0.16 13.39 -10.95
N VAL A 140 -0.86 12.25 -10.87
CA VAL A 140 -1.69 11.72 -11.97
C VAL A 140 -2.87 12.65 -12.23
N ARG A 141 -3.56 13.10 -11.18
CA ARG A 141 -4.67 14.05 -11.31
C ARG A 141 -4.22 15.35 -11.97
N GLY A 142 -3.11 15.93 -11.50
CA GLY A 142 -2.54 17.16 -12.04
C GLY A 142 -2.11 17.02 -13.50
N ALA A 143 -1.53 15.89 -13.87
CA ALA A 143 -1.19 15.62 -15.26
C ALA A 143 -2.42 15.45 -16.15
N ALA A 144 -3.45 14.74 -15.70
CA ALA A 144 -4.69 14.61 -16.46
C ALA A 144 -5.35 15.99 -16.69
N LEU A 145 -5.37 16.86 -15.67
CA LEU A 145 -5.85 18.24 -15.79
C LEU A 145 -5.02 19.05 -16.78
N ALA A 146 -3.68 18.95 -16.71
CA ALA A 146 -2.79 19.64 -17.64
C ALA A 146 -2.98 19.20 -19.10
N ASN A 147 -3.48 17.98 -19.32
CA ASN A 147 -3.84 17.45 -20.64
C ASN A 147 -5.32 17.71 -21.02
N GLY A 148 -6.00 18.63 -20.33
CA GLY A 148 -7.36 19.06 -20.69
C GLY A 148 -8.50 18.18 -20.19
N ALA A 149 -8.23 17.19 -19.33
CA ALA A 149 -9.29 16.39 -18.72
C ALA A 149 -10.16 17.24 -17.78
N ARG A 150 -11.47 16.94 -17.72
CA ARG A 150 -12.38 17.56 -16.75
C ARG A 150 -11.99 17.19 -15.31
N PRO A 151 -12.32 18.02 -14.29
CA PRO A 151 -11.99 17.74 -12.89
C PRO A 151 -12.45 16.37 -12.39
N THR A 152 -13.66 15.95 -12.75
CA THR A 152 -14.22 14.64 -12.40
C THR A 152 -13.45 13.49 -13.05
N THR A 153 -13.20 13.58 -14.37
CA THR A 153 -12.41 12.60 -15.12
C THR A 153 -10.98 12.49 -14.57
N SER A 154 -10.33 13.61 -14.27
CA SER A 154 -8.98 13.61 -13.70
C SER A 154 -8.90 12.91 -12.34
N ALA A 155 -9.93 13.07 -11.50
CA ALA A 155 -10.01 12.40 -10.21
C ALA A 155 -10.27 10.90 -10.37
N ALA A 156 -11.17 10.51 -11.26
CA ALA A 156 -11.45 9.10 -11.56
C ALA A 156 -10.20 8.38 -12.10
N VAL A 157 -9.48 8.99 -13.05
CA VAL A 157 -8.22 8.45 -13.57
C VAL A 157 -7.18 8.31 -12.46
N ALA A 158 -7.02 9.32 -11.60
CA ALA A 158 -6.07 9.26 -10.50
C ALA A 158 -6.41 8.16 -9.48
N VAL A 159 -7.69 7.98 -9.14
CA VAL A 159 -8.17 6.89 -8.27
C VAL A 159 -7.87 5.54 -8.90
N ALA A 160 -8.22 5.34 -10.18
CA ALA A 160 -8.01 4.08 -10.88
C ALA A 160 -6.52 3.73 -11.00
N VAL A 161 -5.68 4.68 -11.41
CA VAL A 161 -4.23 4.48 -11.55
C VAL A 161 -3.58 4.22 -10.19
N SER A 162 -3.93 4.97 -9.15
CA SER A 162 -3.39 4.76 -7.81
C SER A 162 -3.77 3.38 -7.26
N ALA A 163 -5.04 2.97 -7.39
CA ALA A 163 -5.51 1.67 -6.93
C ALA A 163 -4.88 0.52 -7.70
N LEU A 164 -4.77 0.64 -9.03
CA LEU A 164 -4.20 -0.40 -9.88
C LEU A 164 -2.70 -0.59 -9.62
N LEU A 165 -1.91 0.49 -9.53
CA LEU A 165 -0.47 0.37 -9.26
C LEU A 165 -0.21 -0.18 -7.85
N PHE A 166 -1.03 0.20 -6.87
CA PHE A 166 -0.97 -0.37 -5.53
C PHE A 166 -1.23 -1.89 -5.57
N ALA A 167 -2.29 -2.31 -6.27
CA ALA A 167 -2.64 -3.71 -6.44
C ALA A 167 -1.56 -4.53 -7.14
N LEU A 168 -0.98 -4.00 -8.22
CA LEU A 168 0.07 -4.67 -8.98
C LEU A 168 1.32 -4.91 -8.14
N LEU A 169 1.75 -3.94 -7.32
CA LEU A 169 2.89 -4.16 -6.42
C LEU A 169 2.63 -5.30 -5.44
N HIS A 170 1.41 -5.44 -4.93
CA HIS A 170 1.04 -6.50 -4.00
C HIS A 170 1.01 -7.90 -4.63
N THR A 171 1.07 -8.01 -5.96
CA THR A 171 1.19 -9.30 -6.64
C THR A 171 2.63 -9.82 -6.71
N LEU A 172 3.63 -8.96 -6.51
CA LEU A 172 5.03 -9.29 -6.80
C LEU A 172 5.65 -10.31 -5.84
N ASP A 173 5.13 -10.38 -4.62
CA ASP A 173 5.59 -11.32 -3.59
C ASP A 173 4.76 -12.61 -3.54
N ALA A 174 3.77 -12.75 -4.43
CA ALA A 174 2.96 -13.95 -4.46
C ALA A 174 3.73 -15.16 -5.02
N THR A 175 3.59 -16.30 -4.34
CA THR A 175 4.28 -17.55 -4.70
C THR A 175 3.54 -18.38 -5.73
N SER A 176 2.29 -18.02 -6.07
CA SER A 176 1.50 -18.68 -7.10
C SER A 176 0.58 -17.69 -7.83
N PRO A 177 0.14 -17.99 -9.07
CA PRO A 177 -0.82 -17.13 -9.79
C PRO A 177 -2.13 -16.92 -9.03
N THR A 178 -2.61 -17.94 -8.32
CA THR A 178 -3.84 -17.85 -7.50
C THR A 178 -3.66 -16.87 -6.35
N LEU A 179 -2.54 -16.95 -5.61
CA LEU A 179 -2.25 -16.02 -4.53
C LEU A 179 -2.00 -14.61 -5.06
N ALA A 180 -1.38 -14.47 -6.23
CA ALA A 180 -1.18 -13.18 -6.90
C ALA A 180 -2.53 -12.54 -7.24
N PHE A 181 -3.48 -13.32 -7.74
CA PHE A 181 -4.82 -12.83 -8.04
C PHE A 181 -5.58 -12.42 -6.78
N VAL A 182 -5.56 -13.22 -5.71
CA VAL A 182 -6.18 -12.88 -4.42
C VAL A 182 -5.58 -11.60 -3.85
N ALA A 183 -4.24 -11.51 -3.78
CA ALA A 183 -3.54 -10.34 -3.27
C ALA A 183 -3.82 -9.09 -4.10
N GLY A 184 -3.75 -9.21 -5.43
CA GLY A 184 -4.02 -8.12 -6.37
C GLY A 184 -5.47 -7.63 -6.29
N ALA A 185 -6.45 -8.53 -6.33
CA ALA A 185 -7.87 -8.17 -6.27
C ALA A 185 -8.23 -7.52 -4.91
N SER A 186 -7.77 -8.10 -3.81
CA SER A 186 -7.98 -7.55 -2.46
C SER A 186 -7.36 -6.16 -2.31
N SER A 187 -6.11 -6.02 -2.77
CA SER A 187 -5.37 -4.76 -2.74
C SER A 187 -5.96 -3.71 -3.67
N PHE A 188 -6.60 -4.13 -4.78
CA PHE A 188 -7.32 -3.22 -5.66
C PHE A 188 -8.58 -2.66 -5.00
N VAL A 189 -9.37 -3.50 -4.33
CA VAL A 189 -10.56 -3.06 -3.58
C VAL A 189 -10.18 -2.09 -2.47
N PHE A 190 -9.18 -2.43 -1.65
CA PHE A 190 -8.60 -1.51 -0.68
C PHE A 190 -8.09 -0.23 -1.36
N GLY A 191 -7.36 -0.42 -2.45
CA GLY A 191 -6.82 0.57 -3.38
C GLY A 191 -7.81 1.67 -3.71
N LEU A 192 -8.98 1.27 -4.19
CA LEU A 192 -10.12 2.12 -4.54
C LEU A 192 -10.66 2.84 -3.32
N GLY A 193 -10.95 2.13 -2.23
CA GLY A 193 -11.52 2.69 -1.01
C GLY A 193 -10.65 3.81 -0.41
N ALA A 194 -9.36 3.57 -0.23
CA ALA A 194 -8.42 4.55 0.31
C ALA A 194 -8.22 5.75 -0.63
N SER A 195 -8.20 5.52 -1.94
CA SER A 195 -8.07 6.61 -2.94
C SER A 195 -9.31 7.49 -3.00
N LEU A 196 -10.51 6.88 -2.98
CA LEU A 196 -11.79 7.59 -2.92
C LEU A 196 -11.88 8.39 -1.62
N LEU A 197 -11.55 7.78 -0.48
CA LEU A 197 -11.54 8.44 0.82
C LEU A 197 -10.63 9.67 0.80
N THR A 198 -9.43 9.55 0.20
CA THR A 198 -8.48 10.67 0.05
C THR A 198 -9.06 11.78 -0.83
N VAL A 199 -9.67 11.44 -1.97
CA VAL A 199 -10.28 12.43 -2.87
C VAL A 199 -11.45 13.15 -2.22
N PHE A 200 -12.33 12.43 -1.52
CA PHE A 200 -13.50 13.02 -0.87
C PHE A 200 -13.15 13.87 0.34
N THR A 201 -12.18 13.43 1.15
CA THR A 201 -11.83 14.13 2.39
C THR A 201 -10.74 15.18 2.22
N GLY A 202 -9.98 15.11 1.12
CA GLY A 202 -8.78 15.93 0.89
C GLY A 202 -7.67 15.66 1.91
N ARG A 203 -7.67 14.51 2.59
CA ARG A 203 -6.80 14.20 3.73
C ARG A 203 -6.23 12.79 3.61
N LEU A 204 -5.01 12.63 4.12
CA LEU A 204 -4.30 11.35 4.11
C LEU A 204 -4.62 10.46 5.32
N GLY A 205 -4.99 11.07 6.46
CA GLY A 205 -5.16 10.36 7.73
C GLY A 205 -6.12 9.18 7.65
N GLY A 206 -7.26 9.36 6.98
CA GLY A 206 -8.26 8.29 6.80
C GLY A 206 -7.73 7.09 6.00
N ALA A 207 -6.93 7.34 4.96
CA ALA A 207 -6.33 6.26 4.16
C ALA A 207 -5.29 5.47 4.95
N ILE A 208 -4.45 6.15 5.73
CA ILE A 208 -3.47 5.51 6.63
C ILE A 208 -4.20 4.63 7.65
N ILE A 209 -5.22 5.15 8.32
CA ILE A 209 -6.00 4.39 9.30
C ILE A 209 -6.70 3.19 8.63
N ALA A 210 -7.27 3.38 7.45
CA ALA A 210 -7.88 2.27 6.71
C ALA A 210 -6.88 1.16 6.44
N HIS A 211 -5.66 1.50 6.03
CA HIS A 211 -4.59 0.54 5.78
C HIS A 211 -4.15 -0.17 7.07
N VAL A 212 -3.94 0.58 8.15
CA VAL A 212 -3.59 0.04 9.49
C VAL A 212 -4.66 -0.97 9.93
N VAL A 213 -5.95 -0.63 9.79
CA VAL A 213 -7.06 -1.52 10.16
C VAL A 213 -7.12 -2.73 9.24
N PHE A 214 -6.96 -2.54 7.93
CA PHE A 214 -6.94 -3.63 6.96
C PHE A 214 -5.85 -4.67 7.27
N ASN A 215 -4.61 -4.21 7.52
CA ASN A 215 -3.49 -5.08 7.86
C ASN A 215 -3.63 -5.66 9.26
N GLY A 216 -4.07 -4.85 10.23
CA GLY A 216 -4.23 -5.29 11.62
C GLY A 216 -5.25 -6.39 11.78
N LEU A 217 -6.34 -6.36 11.02
CA LEU A 217 -7.32 -7.46 11.00
C LEU A 217 -6.75 -8.74 10.40
N LEU A 218 -5.91 -8.66 9.35
CA LEU A 218 -5.21 -9.84 8.83
C LEU A 218 -4.26 -10.41 9.88
N VAL A 219 -3.46 -9.56 10.53
CA VAL A 219 -2.54 -9.99 11.60
C VAL A 219 -3.31 -10.63 12.75
N ALA A 220 -4.42 -10.03 13.18
CA ALA A 220 -5.26 -10.59 14.23
C ALA A 220 -5.84 -11.96 13.87
N LEU A 221 -6.25 -12.17 12.62
CA LEU A 221 -6.76 -13.46 12.12
C LEU A 221 -5.67 -14.54 12.03
N VAL A 222 -4.41 -14.15 11.80
CA VAL A 222 -3.30 -15.09 11.65
C VAL A 222 -2.68 -15.46 13.01
N LEU A 223 -2.74 -14.55 14.00
CA LEU A 223 -2.13 -14.73 15.32
C LEU A 223 -3.12 -15.14 16.43
N GLY A 224 -4.43 -15.00 16.21
CA GLY A 224 -5.49 -15.35 17.17
C GLY A 224 -6.25 -16.59 16.77
#